data_AF-A0A961K9M5-F1
#
_entry.id   AF-A0A961K9M5-F1
#
_cell.length_a   1.000
_cell.length_b   1.000
_cell.length_c   1.000
_cell.angle_alpha   90.00
_cell.angle_beta   90.00
_cell.angle_gamma   90.00
#
_symmetry.space_group_name_H-M   'P 1'
#
loop_
_entity.id
_entity.type
_entity.pdbx_description
1 polymer ?
#
loop_
_entity_poly.entity_id
_entity_poly.type
_entity_poly.pdbx_seq_one_letter_code
_entity_poly.pdbx_strand_id
1 'polypeptide(L)'
;MKRLLDISLYPALLVFALAGVALAVVAYASFNLVDMSMANLSFLRQHGLVAVTSGGLVQFLEIGLTATIALAFFLIYKICESELVLRYRRWLGR
;
A
#
# COMPACT_ATOMS: atom_id res chain seq x y z
N MET A 1 16.40 7.65 18.67
CA MET A 1 15.65 7.15 17.48
C MET A 1 14.48 6.21 17.84
N LYS A 2 14.57 5.33 18.84
CA LYS A 2 13.48 4.39 19.21
C LYS A 2 12.16 5.03 19.67
N ARG A 3 12.20 6.25 20.24
CA ARG A 3 11.05 6.91 20.87
C ARG A 3 10.01 7.48 19.89
N LEU A 4 10.37 7.70 18.62
CA LEU A 4 9.44 8.20 17.59
C LEU A 4 8.61 7.08 16.96
N LEU A 5 9.06 5.83 17.08
CA LEU A 5 8.37 4.62 16.58
C LEU A 5 7.45 4.01 17.64
N ASP A 6 7.37 4.59 18.84
CA ASP A 6 6.44 4.16 19.89
C ASP A 6 5.02 4.65 19.56
N ILE A 7 4.35 3.93 18.67
CA ILE A 7 2.93 4.13 18.32
C ILE A 7 2.03 4.01 19.57
N SER A 8 2.53 3.36 20.63
CA SER A 8 1.90 3.22 21.94
C SER A 8 1.59 4.57 22.62
N LEU A 9 2.34 5.63 22.34
CA LEU A 9 2.18 6.95 22.97
C LEU A 9 1.10 7.82 22.31
N TYR A 10 0.67 7.49 21.09
CA TYR A 10 -0.32 8.27 20.37
C TYR A 10 -1.76 7.89 20.77
N PRO A 11 -2.69 8.86 20.82
CA PRO A 11 -4.10 8.59 21.11
C PRO A 11 -4.70 7.63 20.08
N ALA A 12 -5.58 6.73 20.54
CA ALA A 12 -6.13 5.66 19.71
C ALA A 12 -6.83 6.16 18.44
N LEU A 13 -7.47 7.34 18.52
CA LEU A 13 -8.09 8.02 17.37
C LEU A 13 -7.08 8.39 16.27
N LEU A 14 -5.87 8.84 16.62
CA LEU A 14 -4.85 9.16 15.62
C LEU A 14 -4.32 7.89 14.95
N VAL A 15 -4.12 6.81 15.71
CA VAL A 15 -3.69 5.52 15.13
C VAL A 15 -4.77 4.94 14.22
N PHE A 16 -6.05 5.09 14.60
CA PHE A 16 -7.19 4.72 13.75
C PHE A 16 -7.26 5.55 12.46
N ALA A 17 -7.11 6.87 12.57
CA ALA A 17 -7.08 7.76 11.42
C ALA A 17 -5.92 7.44 10.47
N LEU A 18 -4.72 7.19 11.01
CA LEU A 18 -3.55 6.78 10.24
C LEU A 18 -3.77 5.44 9.54
N ALA A 19 -4.36 4.46 10.23
CA ALA A 19 -4.74 3.18 9.62
C ALA A 19 -5.73 3.39 8.47
N GLY A 20 -6.75 4.24 8.66
CA GLY A 20 -7.74 4.56 7.63
C GLY A 20 -7.11 5.22 6.40
N VAL A 21 -6.24 6.21 6.60
CA VAL A 21 -5.52 6.87 5.50
C VAL A 21 -4.59 5.89 4.78
N ALA A 22 -3.82 5.07 5.52
CA ALA A 22 -2.96 4.06 4.92
C ALA A 22 -3.75 3.05 4.10
N LEU A 23 -4.91 2.61 4.60
CA LEU A 23 -5.80 1.70 3.89
C LEU A 23 -6.39 2.33 2.63
N ALA A 24 -6.80 3.60 2.68
CA ALA A 24 -7.30 4.34 1.52
C ALA A 24 -6.23 4.47 0.42
N VAL A 25 -4.98 4.75 0.82
CA VAL A 25 -3.84 4.79 -0.12
C VAL A 25 -3.60 3.42 -0.75
N VAL A 26 -3.65 2.34 0.04
CA VAL A 26 -3.51 0.97 -0.49
C VAL A 26 -4.65 0.63 -1.46
N ALA A 27 -5.89 1.01 -1.14
CA ALA A 27 -7.04 0.77 -2.00
C ALA A 27 -6.90 1.51 -3.34
N TYR A 28 -6.56 2.80 -3.29
CA TYR A 28 -6.32 3.61 -4.49
C TYR A 28 -5.15 3.04 -5.32
N ALA A 29 -4.03 2.72 -4.67
CA ALA A 29 -2.87 2.15 -5.36
C ALA A 29 -3.22 0.79 -6.00
N SER A 30 -3.95 -0.07 -5.31
CA SER A 30 -4.38 -1.37 -5.85
C SER A 30 -5.23 -1.20 -7.11
N PHE A 31 -6.19 -0.26 -7.11
CA PHE A 31 -6.97 0.07 -8.29
C PHE A 31 -6.10 0.57 -9.44
N ASN A 32 -5.18 1.50 -9.17
CA ASN A 32 -4.27 2.05 -10.16
C ASN A 32 -3.35 0.97 -10.75
N LEU A 33 -2.86 0.04 -9.92
CA LEU A 33 -2.04 -1.08 -10.37
C LEU A 33 -2.81 -2.01 -11.30
N VAL A 34 -4.07 -2.34 -10.99
CA VAL A 34 -4.90 -3.18 -11.85
C VAL A 34 -5.13 -2.49 -13.19
N ASP A 35 -5.49 -1.22 -13.19
CA ASP A 35 -5.76 -0.45 -14.41
C ASP A 35 -4.51 -0.33 -15.31
N MET A 36 -3.36 0.03 -14.72
CA MET A 36 -2.08 0.06 -15.42
C MET A 36 -1.66 -1.32 -15.94
N SER A 37 -1.92 -2.39 -15.19
CA SER A 37 -1.61 -3.76 -15.61
C SER A 37 -2.47 -4.19 -16.80
N MET A 38 -3.75 -3.84 -16.82
CA MET A 38 -4.64 -4.13 -17.94
C MET A 38 -4.26 -3.34 -19.20
N ALA A 39 -3.86 -2.07 -19.04
CA ALA A 39 -3.35 -1.25 -20.14
C ALA A 39 -2.06 -1.84 -20.72
N ASN A 40 -1.13 -2.30 -19.87
CA ASN A 40 0.09 -2.95 -20.33
C ASN A 40 -0.20 -4.29 -21.05
N LEU A 41 -1.14 -5.09 -20.54
CA LEU A 41 -1.53 -6.36 -21.15
C LEU A 41 -2.16 -6.16 -22.55
N SER A 42 -2.99 -5.13 -22.71
CA SER A 42 -3.62 -4.83 -24.00
C SER A 42 -2.58 -4.33 -25.02
N PHE A 43 -1.61 -3.51 -24.57
CA PHE A 43 -0.48 -3.06 -25.40
C PHE A 43 0.43 -4.20 -25.83
N LEU A 44 0.84 -5.08 -24.92
CA LEU A 44 1.63 -6.27 -25.25
C LEU A 44 0.91 -7.18 -26.26
N ARG A 45 -0.41 -7.34 -26.10
CA ARG A 45 -1.23 -8.16 -27.00
C ARG A 45 -1.37 -7.55 -28.40
N GLN A 46 -1.41 -6.22 -28.53
CA GLN A 46 -1.52 -5.55 -29.83
C GLN A 46 -0.19 -5.39 -30.57
N HIS A 47 0.93 -5.17 -29.86
CA HIS A 47 2.19 -4.74 -30.49
C HIS A 47 3.38 -5.70 -30.27
N GLY A 48 3.21 -6.80 -29.53
CA GLY A 48 4.25 -7.83 -29.36
C GLY A 48 5.56 -7.32 -28.75
N LEU A 49 6.68 -7.96 -29.07
CA LEU A 49 8.03 -7.61 -28.56
C LEU A 49 8.47 -6.16 -28.86
N VAL A 50 7.85 -5.49 -29.84
CA VAL A 50 8.13 -4.09 -30.19
C VAL A 50 7.60 -3.12 -29.10
N ALA A 51 6.55 -3.51 -28.37
CA ALA A 51 5.98 -2.69 -27.28
C ALA A 51 6.91 -2.57 -26.07
N VAL A 52 7.74 -3.59 -25.83
CA VAL A 52 8.66 -3.64 -24.69
C VAL A 52 9.76 -2.60 -24.82
N THR A 53 10.23 -2.35 -26.05
CA THR A 53 11.32 -1.40 -26.34
C THR A 53 10.83 0.03 -26.53
N SER A 54 9.56 0.26 -26.88
CA SER A 54 9.02 1.61 -27.13
C SER A 54 8.41 2.31 -25.91
N GLY A 55 8.24 1.63 -24.77
CA GLY A 55 7.68 2.23 -23.56
C GLY A 55 7.20 1.25 -22.49
N GLY A 56 6.99 -0.02 -22.83
CA GLY A 56 6.50 -1.03 -21.88
C GLY A 56 7.42 -1.26 -20.69
N LEU A 57 8.74 -1.12 -20.86
CA LEU A 57 9.72 -1.25 -19.77
C LEU A 57 9.55 -0.16 -18.70
N VAL A 58 9.28 1.08 -19.12
CA VAL A 58 9.07 2.23 -18.22
C VAL A 58 7.78 2.04 -17.44
N GLN A 59 6.71 1.60 -18.12
CA GLN A 59 5.42 1.33 -17.49
C GLN A 59 5.50 0.15 -16.50
N PHE A 60 6.30 -0.88 -16.81
CA PHE A 60 6.59 -1.97 -15.87
C PHE A 60 7.31 -1.48 -14.61
N LEU A 61 8.28 -0.58 -14.77
CA LEU A 61 9.00 0.04 -13.66
C LEU A 61 8.06 0.90 -12.78
N GLU A 62 7.15 1.64 -13.42
CA GLU A 62 6.16 2.46 -12.72
C GLU A 62 5.16 1.61 -11.92
N ILE A 63 4.71 0.48 -12.47
CA ILE A 63 3.92 -0.53 -11.75
C ILE A 63 4.71 -1.10 -10.57
N GLY A 64 5.99 -1.43 -10.76
CA GLY A 64 6.85 -1.95 -9.70
C GLY A 64 7.07 -0.95 -8.55
N LEU A 65 7.25 0.33 -8.88
CA LEU A 65 7.39 1.40 -7.89
C LEU A 65 6.09 1.64 -7.14
N THR A 66 4.95 1.74 -7.84
CA THR A 66 3.64 1.88 -7.20
C THR A 66 3.29 0.67 -6.35
N ALA A 67 3.62 -0.55 -6.77
CA ALA A 67 3.47 -1.77 -5.96
C ALA A 67 4.26 -1.67 -4.65
N THR A 68 5.51 -1.21 -4.73
CA THR A 68 6.40 -1.09 -3.57
C THR A 68 5.86 -0.06 -2.58
N ILE A 69 5.39 1.08 -3.08
CA ILE A 69 4.75 2.13 -2.26
C ILE A 69 3.48 1.58 -1.61
N ALA A 70 2.62 0.90 -2.38
CA ALA A 70 1.40 0.28 -1.85
C ALA A 70 1.73 -0.72 -0.73
N LEU A 71 2.78 -1.53 -0.91
CA LEU A 71 3.23 -2.50 0.10
C LEU A 71 3.74 -1.81 1.36
N ALA A 72 4.50 -0.71 1.23
CA ALA A 72 4.94 0.07 2.38
C ALA A 72 3.76 0.64 3.19
N PHE A 73 2.75 1.20 2.52
CA PHE A 73 1.53 1.68 3.19
C PHE A 73 0.72 0.54 3.80
N PHE A 74 0.68 -0.63 3.16
CA PHE A 74 0.03 -1.81 3.72
C PHE A 74 0.70 -2.28 5.01
N LEU A 75 2.04 -2.24 5.09
CA LEU A 75 2.75 -2.55 6.33
C LEU A 75 2.42 -1.54 7.43
N ILE A 76 2.36 -0.24 7.12
CA ILE A 76 1.95 0.80 8.08
C ILE A 76 0.54 0.52 8.61
N TYR A 77 -0.41 0.19 7.72
CA TYR A 77 -1.76 -0.22 8.10
C TYR A 77 -1.73 -1.42 9.06
N LYS A 78 -0.97 -2.48 8.74
CA LYS A 78 -0.88 -3.68 9.57
C LYS A 78 -0.31 -3.41 10.96
N ILE A 79 0.67 -2.53 11.07
CA ILE A 79 1.24 -2.13 12.36
C ILE A 79 0.18 -1.39 13.18
N CYS A 80 -0.53 -0.43 12.57
CA CYS A 80 -1.58 0.33 13.25
C CYS A 80 -2.75 -0.58 13.69
N GLU A 81 -3.19 -1.49 12.82
CA GLU A 81 -4.22 -2.50 13.11
C GLU A 81 -3.83 -3.35 14.32
N SER A 82 -2.59 -3.85 14.34
CA SER A 82 -2.07 -4.68 15.44
C SER A 82 -2.09 -3.94 16.78
N GLU A 83 -1.69 -2.67 16.78
CA GLU A 83 -1.75 -1.81 17.98
C GLU A 83 -3.18 -1.56 18.45
N LEU A 84 -4.12 -1.29 17.54
CA LEU A 84 -5.53 -1.12 17.89
C LEU A 84 -6.13 -2.40 18.48
N VAL A 85 -5.86 -3.54 17.86
CA VAL A 85 -6.32 -4.85 18.35
C VAL A 85 -5.72 -5.15 19.73
N LEU A 86 -4.45 -4.83 19.94
CA LEU A 86 -3.79 -5.00 21.25
C LEU A 86 -4.42 -4.11 22.32
N ARG A 87 -4.74 -2.84 21.99
CA ARG A 87 -5.44 -1.91 22.90
C ARG A 87 -6.85 -2.41 23.22
N TYR A 88 -7.56 -2.93 22.23
CA TYR A 88 -8.89 -3.51 22.42
C TYR A 88 -8.87 -4.75 23.32
N ARG A 89 -7.91 -5.67 23.10
CA ARG A 89 -7.72 -6.84 23.97
C ARG A 89 -7.41 -6.46 25.42
N ARG A 90 -6.50 -5.51 25.62
CA ARG A 90 -6.20 -4.94 26.95
C ARG A 90 -7.42 -4.33 27.62
N TRP A 91 -8.26 -3.61 26.88
CA TRP A 91 -9.53 -3.09 27.41
C TRP A 91 -10.50 -4.20 27.84
N LEU A 92 -10.53 -5.31 27.10
CA LEU A 92 -11.30 -6.51 27.43
C LEU A 92 -10.71 -7.34 28.59
N GLY A 93 -9.54 -6.99 29.12
CA GLY A 93 -8.87 -7.75 30.18
C GLY A 93 -8.36 -9.12 29.73
N ARG A 94 -8.09 -9.31 28.44
CA ARG A 94 -7.48 -10.52 27.85
C ARG A 94 -6.14 -10.20 27.21
#